data_AF-A0A9E3S3F2-F1
#
_entry.id   AF-A0A9E3S3F2-F1
#
_cell.length_a   1.000
_cell.length_b   1.000
_cell.length_c   1.000
_cell.angle_alpha   90.00
_cell.angle_beta   90.00
_cell.angle_gamma   90.00
#
_symmetry.space_group_name_H-M   'P 1'
#
loop_
_entity.id
_entity.type
_entity.pdbx_description
1 polymer ?
#
loop_
_entity_poly.entity_id
_entity_poly.type
_entity_poly.pdbx_seq_one_letter_code
_entity_poly.pdbx_strand_id
1 'polypeptide(L)'
;MSAVLKQAHRMRPMTQADLPRIHEIELASYDHPWSAGSFSDSLNAGYSMWVREADGDIVGYYAMMAAAGESHLLNLTIAPAWRRLGLGRDLLEHCLACACDHRAESMFLEVRTSNSAAIGLYHNSGFVDLAVRRAYYPAHEGREDALIMKRELSC
;
A
#
# COMPACT_ATOMS: atom_id res chain seq x y z
N MET A 1 -21.87 -13.11 -30.44
CA MET A 1 -22.25 -12.87 -29.04
C MET A 1 -21.17 -13.47 -28.16
N SER A 2 -20.18 -12.66 -27.75
CA SER A 2 -19.19 -13.08 -26.75
C SER A 2 -19.54 -12.33 -25.48
N ALA A 3 -20.09 -13.06 -24.50
CA ALA A 3 -20.31 -12.51 -23.18
C ALA A 3 -18.94 -12.33 -22.52
N VAL A 4 -18.37 -11.13 -22.64
CA VAL A 4 -17.24 -10.73 -21.81
C VAL A 4 -17.78 -10.67 -20.39
N LEU A 5 -17.52 -11.72 -19.60
CA LEU A 5 -17.67 -11.68 -18.15
C LEU A 5 -16.92 -10.45 -17.66
N LYS A 6 -17.68 -9.43 -17.24
CA LYS A 6 -17.11 -8.25 -16.57
C LYS A 6 -16.39 -8.77 -15.33
N GLN A 7 -15.08 -8.73 -15.37
CA GLN A 7 -14.22 -9.03 -14.24
C GLN A 7 -14.71 -8.21 -13.04
N ALA A 8 -15.15 -8.87 -11.97
CA ALA A 8 -15.72 -8.21 -10.82
C ALA A 8 -14.57 -7.69 -9.95
N HIS A 9 -14.17 -6.44 -10.20
CA HIS A 9 -13.20 -5.72 -9.37
C HIS A 9 -13.93 -5.05 -8.21
N ARG A 10 -13.44 -5.25 -6.98
CA ARG A 10 -14.03 -4.64 -5.77
C ARG A 10 -12.95 -4.17 -4.81
N MET A 11 -13.18 -3.02 -4.20
CA MET A 11 -12.43 -2.55 -3.03
C MET A 11 -13.29 -2.74 -1.79
N ARG A 12 -12.73 -3.30 -0.71
CA ARG A 12 -13.42 -3.45 0.58
C ARG A 12 -12.45 -3.40 1.77
N PRO A 13 -12.94 -3.11 2.99
CA PRO A 13 -12.11 -3.22 4.18
C PRO A 13 -11.51 -4.62 4.33
N MET A 14 -10.26 -4.66 4.78
CA MET A 14 -9.57 -5.88 5.18
C MET A 14 -10.16 -6.39 6.50
N THR A 15 -10.23 -7.70 6.64
CA THR A 15 -10.67 -8.40 7.85
C THR A 15 -9.62 -9.40 8.30
N GLN A 16 -9.73 -9.89 9.54
CA GLN A 16 -8.86 -10.95 10.08
C GLN A 16 -8.89 -12.23 9.21
N ALA A 17 -10.01 -12.51 8.54
CA ALA A 17 -10.15 -13.68 7.67
C ALA A 17 -9.29 -13.58 6.38
N ASP A 18 -8.88 -12.37 6.00
CA ASP A 18 -8.08 -12.14 4.80
C ASP A 18 -6.58 -12.40 5.04
N LEU A 19 -6.12 -12.37 6.31
CA LEU A 19 -4.70 -12.40 6.65
C LEU A 19 -3.90 -13.58 6.08
N PRO A 20 -4.44 -14.81 5.99
CA PRO A 20 -3.71 -15.90 5.34
C PRO A 20 -3.34 -15.55 3.88
N ARG A 21 -4.29 -14.99 3.12
CA ARG A 21 -4.07 -14.61 1.73
C ARG A 21 -3.14 -13.40 1.60
N ILE A 22 -3.29 -12.41 2.49
CA ILE A 22 -2.40 -11.24 2.55
C ILE A 22 -0.96 -11.67 2.82
N HIS A 23 -0.77 -12.63 3.72
CA HIS A 23 0.56 -13.15 4.07
C HIS A 23 1.23 -13.86 2.88
N GLU A 24 0.49 -14.60 2.06
CA GLU A 24 1.02 -15.18 0.82
C GLU A 24 1.49 -14.09 -0.16
N ILE A 25 0.71 -13.03 -0.33
CA ILE A 25 1.08 -11.90 -1.19
C ILE A 25 2.34 -11.20 -0.68
N GLU A 26 2.45 -11.00 0.63
CA GLU A 26 3.61 -10.45 1.32
C GLU A 26 4.89 -11.27 1.07
N LEU A 27 4.84 -12.57 1.34
CA LEU A 27 5.97 -13.48 1.14
C LEU A 27 6.43 -13.50 -0.32
N ALA A 28 5.51 -13.35 -1.27
CA ALA A 28 5.83 -13.29 -2.70
C ALA A 28 6.31 -11.91 -3.16
N SER A 29 6.18 -10.87 -2.33
CA SER A 29 6.44 -9.47 -2.72
C SER A 29 7.67 -8.87 -2.07
N TYR A 30 8.09 -9.37 -0.91
CA TYR A 30 9.14 -8.76 -0.10
C TYR A 30 10.11 -9.78 0.49
N ASP A 31 11.40 -9.45 0.48
CA ASP A 31 12.45 -10.23 1.18
C ASP A 31 12.32 -10.10 2.71
N HIS A 32 11.71 -9.00 3.18
CA HIS A 32 11.48 -8.70 4.59
C HIS A 32 9.99 -8.33 4.79
N PRO A 33 9.08 -9.31 4.72
CA PRO A 33 7.64 -9.09 4.74
C PRO A 33 7.13 -8.69 6.13
N TRP A 34 6.00 -8.00 6.17
CA TRP A 34 5.23 -7.86 7.40
C TRP A 34 4.73 -9.23 7.88
N SER A 35 4.84 -9.45 9.19
CA SER A 35 4.31 -10.67 9.80
C SER A 35 2.79 -10.64 9.86
N ALA A 36 2.13 -11.81 9.90
CA ALA A 36 0.69 -11.88 10.13
C ALA A 36 0.27 -11.18 11.45
N GLY A 37 1.13 -11.20 12.47
CA GLY A 37 0.95 -10.44 13.71
C GLY A 37 0.93 -8.94 13.47
N SER A 38 1.85 -8.40 12.67
CA SER A 38 1.89 -6.98 12.30
C SER A 38 0.60 -6.50 11.62
N PHE A 39 0.03 -7.31 10.74
CA PHE A 39 -1.28 -7.00 10.14
C PHE A 39 -2.41 -7.08 11.16
N SER A 40 -2.46 -8.13 11.97
CA SER A 40 -3.49 -8.29 13.01
C SER A 40 -3.45 -7.14 14.02
N ASP A 41 -2.26 -6.74 14.48
CA ASP A 41 -2.08 -5.64 15.42
C ASP A 41 -2.52 -4.30 14.80
N SER A 42 -2.22 -4.08 13.51
CA SER A 42 -2.67 -2.91 12.77
C SER A 42 -4.19 -2.85 12.65
N LEU A 43 -4.85 -3.98 12.35
CA LEU A 43 -6.32 -4.07 12.34
C LEU A 43 -6.91 -3.75 13.72
N ASN A 44 -6.33 -4.32 14.78
CA ASN A 44 -6.78 -4.11 16.16
C ASN A 44 -6.55 -2.66 16.64
N ALA A 45 -5.50 -2.01 16.15
CA ALA A 45 -5.21 -0.60 16.39
C ALA A 45 -6.14 0.37 15.62
N GLY A 46 -7.00 -0.16 14.74
CA GLY A 46 -7.95 0.63 13.97
C GLY A 46 -7.34 1.31 12.75
N TYR A 47 -6.23 0.79 12.20
CA TYR A 47 -5.67 1.31 10.96
C TYR A 47 -6.65 1.07 9.80
N SER A 48 -6.68 1.99 8.84
CA SER A 48 -7.46 1.86 7.63
C SER A 48 -6.76 0.89 6.69
N MET A 49 -7.26 -0.34 6.64
CA MET A 49 -6.69 -1.44 5.86
C MET A 49 -7.72 -1.96 4.89
N TRP A 50 -7.33 -2.08 3.62
CA TRP A 50 -8.26 -2.38 2.53
C TRP A 50 -7.65 -3.41 1.60
N VAL A 51 -8.52 -4.22 1.00
CA VAL A 51 -8.16 -5.21 -0.01
C VAL A 51 -8.84 -4.89 -1.33
N ARG A 52 -8.12 -5.18 -2.40
CA ARG A 52 -8.64 -5.19 -3.76
C ARG A 52 -8.82 -6.62 -4.21
N GLU A 53 -10.04 -6.92 -4.64
CA GLU A 53 -10.43 -8.21 -5.16
C GLU A 53 -10.60 -8.15 -6.68
N ALA A 54 -10.19 -9.22 -7.35
CA ALA A 54 -10.51 -9.49 -8.74
C ALA A 54 -10.79 -10.99 -8.90
N ASP A 55 -11.87 -11.32 -9.62
CA ASP A 55 -12.28 -12.71 -9.89
C ASP A 55 -12.43 -13.58 -8.62
N GLY A 56 -12.83 -12.96 -7.51
CA GLY A 56 -13.06 -13.63 -6.23
C GLY A 56 -11.80 -13.89 -5.40
N ASP A 57 -10.62 -13.46 -5.84
CA ASP A 57 -9.37 -13.50 -5.06
C ASP A 57 -8.91 -12.10 -4.67
N ILE A 58 -8.14 -12.00 -3.59
CA ILE A 58 -7.44 -10.78 -3.19
C ILE A 58 -6.19 -10.65 -4.05
N VAL A 59 -6.10 -9.54 -4.77
CA VAL A 59 -5.00 -9.26 -5.71
C VAL A 59 -4.12 -8.11 -5.27
N GLY A 60 -4.50 -7.43 -4.20
CA GLY A 60 -3.68 -6.40 -3.56
C GLY A 60 -4.35 -5.82 -2.33
N TYR A 61 -3.61 -4.99 -1.61
CA TYR A 61 -4.06 -4.35 -0.38
C TYR A 61 -3.25 -3.09 -0.08
N TYR A 62 -3.74 -2.30 0.85
CA TYR A 62 -2.93 -1.29 1.54
C TYR A 62 -3.24 -1.25 3.04
N ALA A 63 -2.31 -0.67 3.79
CA ALA A 63 -2.46 -0.30 5.20
C ALA A 63 -2.08 1.17 5.39
N MET A 64 -2.96 1.93 6.03
CA MET A 64 -2.77 3.35 6.28
C MET A 64 -3.24 3.70 7.69
N MET A 65 -2.48 4.55 8.38
CA MET A 65 -2.90 5.14 9.64
C MET A 65 -3.08 6.65 9.46
N ALA A 66 -3.99 7.24 10.21
CA ALA A 66 -4.21 8.68 10.23
C ALA A 66 -4.33 9.18 11.67
N ALA A 67 -3.63 10.27 11.99
CA ALA A 67 -3.66 10.90 13.31
C ALA A 67 -3.25 12.37 13.19
N ALA A 68 -3.85 13.25 13.99
CA ALA A 68 -3.44 14.65 14.13
C ALA A 68 -3.31 15.43 12.79
N GLY A 69 -4.20 15.17 11.82
CA GLY A 69 -4.17 15.83 10.51
C GLY A 69 -3.15 15.25 9.52
N GLU A 70 -2.44 14.19 9.89
CA GLU A 70 -1.49 13.50 9.01
C GLU A 70 -1.93 12.06 8.75
N SER A 71 -1.60 11.55 7.57
CA SER A 71 -1.77 10.14 7.22
C SER A 71 -0.44 9.53 6.78
N HIS A 72 -0.28 8.24 7.03
CA HIS A 72 0.91 7.49 6.65
C HIS A 72 0.50 6.24 5.89
N LEU A 73 0.96 6.13 4.64
CA LEU A 73 0.87 4.88 3.88
C LEU A 73 1.97 3.95 4.36
N LEU A 74 1.57 2.88 5.06
CA LEU A 74 2.48 1.95 5.72
C LEU A 74 2.86 0.78 4.83
N ASN A 75 1.91 0.33 4.01
CA ASN A 75 2.10 -0.79 3.10
C ASN A 75 1.12 -0.68 1.92
N LEU A 76 1.58 -0.96 0.71
CA LEU A 76 0.77 -0.99 -0.51
C LEU A 76 1.35 -2.03 -1.47
N THR A 77 0.57 -3.06 -1.75
CA THR A 77 1.06 -4.22 -2.48
C THR A 77 0.05 -4.71 -3.50
N ILE A 78 0.54 -5.00 -4.70
CA ILE A 78 -0.17 -5.79 -5.71
C ILE A 78 0.54 -7.14 -5.83
N ALA A 79 -0.26 -8.21 -5.80
CA ALA A 79 0.23 -9.58 -6.00
C ALA A 79 1.02 -9.68 -7.32
N PRO A 80 2.16 -10.38 -7.37
CA PRO A 80 3.06 -10.36 -8.53
C PRO A 80 2.38 -10.61 -9.88
N ALA A 81 1.45 -11.56 -9.95
CA ALA A 81 0.72 -11.93 -11.16
C ALA A 81 -0.20 -10.81 -11.71
N TRP A 82 -0.50 -9.80 -10.90
CA TRP A 82 -1.45 -8.72 -11.21
C TRP A 82 -0.79 -7.34 -11.37
N ARG A 83 0.56 -7.30 -11.36
CA ARG A 83 1.32 -6.05 -11.50
C ARG A 83 1.29 -5.54 -12.95
N ARG A 84 1.63 -4.26 -13.13
CA ARG A 84 1.70 -3.58 -14.44
C ARG A 84 0.36 -3.45 -15.19
N LEU A 85 -0.77 -3.67 -14.50
CA LEU A 85 -2.13 -3.51 -15.03
C LEU A 85 -2.82 -2.24 -14.50
N GLY A 86 -2.07 -1.27 -13.96
CA GLY A 86 -2.63 -0.04 -13.38
C GLY A 86 -3.12 -0.15 -11.93
N LEU A 87 -3.26 -1.38 -11.41
CA LEU A 87 -3.86 -1.66 -10.10
C LEU A 87 -3.22 -0.97 -8.89
N GLY A 88 -1.90 -0.72 -8.94
CA GLY A 88 -1.20 0.00 -7.87
C GLY A 88 -1.63 1.46 -7.78
N ARG A 89 -1.95 2.09 -8.91
CA ARG A 89 -2.53 3.43 -8.95
C ARG A 89 -3.94 3.42 -8.38
N ASP A 90 -4.76 2.44 -8.77
CA ASP A 90 -6.13 2.31 -8.26
C ASP A 90 -6.16 2.18 -6.71
N LEU A 91 -5.26 1.38 -6.13
CA LEU A 91 -5.12 1.27 -4.66
C LEU A 91 -4.69 2.59 -4.03
N LEU A 92 -3.71 3.26 -4.63
CA LEU A 92 -3.18 4.52 -4.09
C LEU A 92 -4.24 5.63 -4.14
N GLU A 93 -5.01 5.74 -5.23
CA GLU A 93 -6.11 6.69 -5.36
C GLU A 93 -7.18 6.46 -4.29
N HIS A 94 -7.54 5.19 -4.05
CA HIS A 94 -8.46 4.85 -2.96
C HIS A 94 -7.89 5.20 -1.58
N CYS A 95 -6.61 4.92 -1.34
CA CYS A 95 -5.95 5.26 -0.08
C CYS A 95 -5.94 6.77 0.17
N LEU A 96 -5.70 7.59 -0.86
CA LEU A 96 -5.71 9.05 -0.77
C LEU A 96 -7.11 9.59 -0.47
N ALA A 97 -8.16 9.05 -1.12
CA ALA A 97 -9.54 9.40 -0.81
C ALA A 97 -9.89 9.03 0.64
N CYS A 98 -9.47 7.85 1.10
CA CYS A 98 -9.67 7.43 2.48
C CYS A 98 -8.95 8.34 3.48
N ALA A 99 -7.74 8.81 3.16
CA ALA A 99 -7.04 9.79 4.00
C ALA A 99 -7.81 11.11 4.11
N CYS A 100 -8.46 11.57 3.03
CA CYS A 100 -9.37 12.71 3.08
C CYS A 100 -10.59 12.47 3.97
N ASP A 101 -11.19 11.27 3.92
CA ASP A 101 -12.30 10.91 4.83
C ASP A 101 -11.86 10.95 6.31
N HIS A 102 -10.60 10.63 6.58
CA HIS A 102 -9.97 10.78 7.90
C HIS A 102 -9.54 12.22 8.25
N ARG A 103 -9.86 13.20 7.40
CA ARG A 103 -9.48 14.62 7.56
C ARG A 103 -7.96 14.84 7.66
N ALA A 104 -7.18 14.01 6.98
CA ALA A 104 -5.75 14.25 6.84
C ALA A 104 -5.51 15.40 5.85
N GLU A 105 -4.60 16.29 6.20
CA GLU A 105 -4.13 17.41 5.36
C GLU A 105 -2.92 16.97 4.51
N SER A 106 -2.24 15.90 4.90
CA SER A 106 -1.11 15.36 4.17
C SER A 106 -0.97 13.85 4.30
N MET A 107 -0.27 13.24 3.35
CA MET A 107 0.12 11.84 3.36
C MET A 107 1.64 11.69 3.25
N PHE A 108 2.20 10.86 4.12
CA PHE A 108 3.60 10.46 4.11
C PHE A 108 3.75 8.99 3.74
N LEU A 109 4.89 8.65 3.18
CA LEU A 109 5.30 7.27 2.95
C LEU A 109 6.82 7.14 3.02
N GLU A 110 7.27 5.91 3.24
CA GLU A 110 8.68 5.54 3.17
C GLU A 110 8.85 4.43 2.14
N VAL A 111 9.79 4.61 1.21
CA VAL A 111 10.03 3.64 0.13
C VAL A 111 11.52 3.35 0.00
N ARG A 112 11.87 2.08 -0.22
CA ARG A 112 13.24 1.67 -0.56
C ARG A 112 13.74 2.44 -1.77
N THR A 113 14.94 3.01 -1.71
CA THR A 113 15.49 3.82 -2.80
C THR A 113 15.71 3.01 -4.09
N SER A 114 15.87 1.69 -4.00
CA SER A 114 15.93 0.78 -5.16
C SER A 114 14.57 0.54 -5.84
N ASN A 115 13.43 0.85 -5.19
CA ASN A 115 12.09 0.60 -5.70
C ASN A 115 11.62 1.70 -6.67
N SER A 116 12.32 1.83 -7.79
CA SER A 116 12.05 2.82 -8.84
C SER A 116 10.62 2.77 -9.37
N ALA A 117 10.00 1.59 -9.40
CA ALA A 117 8.61 1.42 -9.84
C ALA A 117 7.61 2.09 -8.88
N ALA A 118 7.77 1.89 -7.56
CA ALA A 118 6.92 2.53 -6.57
C ALA A 118 7.20 4.04 -6.49
N ILE A 119 8.46 4.46 -6.53
CA ILE A 119 8.85 5.88 -6.55
C ILE A 119 8.21 6.59 -7.76
N GLY A 120 8.28 5.99 -8.95
CA GLY A 120 7.63 6.52 -10.14
C GLY A 120 6.10 6.58 -10.01
N LEU A 121 5.46 5.59 -9.37
CA LEU A 121 4.04 5.65 -9.05
C LEU A 121 3.72 6.85 -8.14
N TYR A 122 4.46 7.01 -7.05
CA TYR A 122 4.21 8.08 -6.07
C TYR A 122 4.43 9.47 -6.66
N HIS A 123 5.51 9.70 -7.41
CA HIS A 123 5.71 10.97 -8.11
C HIS A 123 4.57 11.30 -9.08
N ASN A 124 4.13 10.33 -9.88
CA ASN A 124 3.01 10.52 -10.81
C ASN A 124 1.69 10.79 -10.08
N SER A 125 1.60 10.41 -8.81
CA SER A 125 0.48 10.69 -7.92
C SER A 125 0.69 11.94 -7.06
N GLY A 126 1.66 12.79 -7.38
CA GLY A 126 1.87 14.10 -6.73
C GLY A 126 2.66 14.08 -5.42
N PHE A 127 3.32 12.96 -5.10
CA PHE A 127 4.27 12.93 -3.99
C PHE A 127 5.60 13.58 -4.38
N VAL A 128 6.18 14.31 -3.42
CA VAL A 128 7.50 14.93 -3.52
C VAL A 128 8.47 14.31 -2.52
N ASP A 129 9.75 14.33 -2.85
CA ASP A 129 10.82 13.88 -1.97
C ASP A 129 10.95 14.84 -0.79
N LEU A 130 10.96 14.29 0.43
CA LEU A 130 11.09 15.08 1.65
C LEU A 130 12.46 14.90 2.30
N ALA A 131 12.88 13.65 2.48
CA ALA A 131 14.13 13.32 3.17
C ALA A 131 14.58 11.90 2.83
N VAL A 132 15.81 11.56 3.20
CA VAL A 132 16.34 10.20 3.11
C VAL A 132 16.76 9.71 4.50
N ARG A 133 16.21 8.58 4.94
CA ARG A 133 16.67 7.86 6.13
C ARG A 133 17.77 6.89 5.72
N ARG A 134 19.00 7.16 6.16
CA ARG A 134 20.15 6.31 5.85
C ARG A 134 20.05 4.97 6.57
N ALA A 135 20.41 3.88 5.88
CA ALA A 135 20.46 2.52 6.42
C ALA A 135 19.17 2.15 7.19
N TYR A 136 18.01 2.42 6.60
CA TYR A 136 16.72 2.24 7.27
C TYR A 136 16.17 0.82 7.13
N TYR A 137 16.22 0.26 5.93
CA TYR A 137 15.70 -1.08 5.67
C TYR A 137 16.80 -2.15 5.75
N PRO A 138 16.50 -3.36 6.26
CA PRO A 138 17.38 -4.51 6.07
C PRO A 138 17.44 -4.88 4.57
N ALA A 139 18.59 -5.36 4.13
CA ALA A 139 18.81 -5.86 2.77
C ALA A 139 19.62 -7.16 2.84
N HIS A 140 19.73 -7.87 1.72
CA HIS A 140 20.52 -9.11 1.64
C HIS A 140 21.96 -8.90 2.14
N GLU A 141 22.56 -7.78 1.76
CA GLU A 141 23.83 -7.31 2.30
C GLU A 141 23.65 -5.93 2.94
N GLY A 142 23.98 -5.83 4.23
CA GLY A 142 23.94 -4.57 4.95
C GLY A 142 22.53 -4.00 5.10
N ARG A 143 22.39 -2.72 4.74
CA ARG A 143 21.16 -1.93 4.94
C ARG A 143 20.96 -0.99 3.77
N GLU A 144 19.70 -0.74 3.45
CA GLU A 144 19.26 0.13 2.37
C GLU A 144 18.61 1.40 2.92
N ASP A 145 18.76 2.50 2.20
CA ASP A 145 18.13 3.77 2.54
C ASP A 145 16.62 3.76 2.24
N ALA A 146 15.87 4.57 2.99
CA ALA A 146 14.48 4.87 2.69
C ALA A 146 14.34 6.32 2.22
N LEU A 147 13.68 6.51 1.09
CA LEU A 147 13.19 7.81 0.66
C LEU A 147 11.86 8.07 1.36
N ILE A 148 11.80 9.17 2.12
CA ILE A 148 10.55 9.69 2.68
C ILE A 148 9.94 10.62 1.64
N MET A 149 8.69 10.37 1.28
CA MET A 149 7.93 11.21 0.36
C MET A 149 6.70 11.77 1.06
N LYS A 150 6.28 12.97 0.66
CA LYS A 150 5.07 13.64 1.17
C LYS A 150 4.18 14.08 0.01
N ARG A 151 2.87 14.05 0.22
CA ARG A 151 1.89 14.75 -0.59
C ARG A 151 0.96 15.56 0.29
N GLU A 152 0.74 16.84 -0.04
CA GLU A 152 -0.37 17.62 0.54
C GLU A 152 -1.68 17.14 -0.08
N LEU A 153 -2.72 17.03 0.75
CA LEU A 153 -4.05 16.61 0.34
C LEU A 153 -4.95 17.84 0.18
N SER A 154 -5.68 17.88 -0.93
CA SER A 154 -6.72 18.89 -1.18
C SER A 154 -8.06 18.18 -1.13
N CYS A 155 -8.47 17.90 0.10
CA CYS A 155 -9.83 17.58 0.46
C CYS A 155 -10.60 18.92 0.60
#